data_AF-A0A535MAP2-F1
#
_entry.id   AF-A0A535MAP2-F1
#
_cell.length_a   1.000
_cell.length_b   1.000
_cell.length_c   1.000
_cell.angle_alpha   90.00
_cell.angle_beta   90.00
_cell.angle_gamma   90.00
#
_symmetry.space_group_name_H-M   'P 1'
#
loop_
_entity.id
_entity.type
_entity.pdbx_description
1 polymer ?
#
loop_
_entity_poly.entity_id
_entity_poly.type
_entity_poly.pdbx_seq_one_letter_code
_entity_poly.pdbx_strand_id
1 'polypeptide(L)'
;MPRPVQHIDQPCPYRPFAGEVSVRDGSGSEVADVHADAAGHFRVDLAPGTYQPVPVSPHPGMSPFGKSQTVPVVAGLYSQVTIAYDSGIR
;
A
#
# COMPACT_ATOMS: atom_id res chain seq x y z
N MET A 1 33.98 -24.71 -14.69
CA MET A 1 32.79 -23.87 -14.94
C MET A 1 32.20 -23.49 -13.60
N PRO A 2 32.36 -22.24 -13.11
CA PRO A 2 31.75 -21.88 -11.83
C PRO A 2 30.25 -21.61 -12.04
N ARG A 3 29.41 -22.16 -11.17
CA ARG A 3 27.98 -21.85 -11.11
C ARG A 3 27.82 -20.41 -10.60
N PRO A 4 26.86 -19.61 -11.12
CA PRO A 4 26.63 -18.27 -10.60
C PRO A 4 26.15 -18.39 -9.15
N VAL A 5 26.80 -17.66 -8.25
CA VAL A 5 26.35 -17.52 -6.87
C VAL A 5 25.16 -16.58 -6.83
N GLN A 6 24.04 -17.02 -6.27
CA GLN A 6 22.96 -16.10 -5.88
C GLN A 6 23.52 -15.17 -4.81
N HIS A 7 23.54 -13.86 -5.08
CA HIS A 7 23.88 -12.85 -4.09
C HIS A 7 22.72 -12.76 -3.06
N ILE A 8 22.89 -13.42 -1.91
CA ILE A 8 21.95 -13.41 -0.78
C ILE A 8 21.96 -12.04 -0.03
N ASP A 9 22.91 -11.16 -0.34
CA ASP A 9 23.19 -9.93 0.41
C ASP A 9 22.66 -8.63 -0.23
N GLN A 10 21.68 -8.67 -1.12
CA GLN A 10 20.93 -7.46 -1.45
C GLN A 10 19.66 -7.41 -0.60
N PRO A 11 19.68 -6.79 0.60
CA PRO A 11 18.43 -6.45 1.25
C PRO A 11 17.66 -5.61 0.26
N CYS A 12 16.52 -6.12 -0.23
CA CYS A 12 15.61 -5.34 -1.06
C CYS A 12 15.36 -4.04 -0.30
N PRO A 13 15.91 -2.90 -0.74
CA PRO A 13 15.75 -1.67 0.03
C PRO A 13 14.26 -1.38 0.04
N TYR A 14 13.72 -1.05 1.21
CA TYR A 14 12.34 -0.59 1.35
C TYR A 14 12.23 0.69 0.50
N ARG A 15 11.77 0.53 -0.74
CA ARG A 15 11.65 1.66 -1.67
C ARG A 15 10.27 2.27 -1.49
N PRO A 16 10.17 3.61 -1.48
CA PRO A 16 8.88 4.25 -1.58
C PRO A 16 8.19 3.80 -2.87
N PHE A 17 6.90 3.53 -2.78
CA PHE A 17 6.09 3.02 -3.89
C PHE A 17 5.04 4.04 -4.27
N ALA A 18 5.16 4.58 -5.49
CA ALA A 18 4.09 5.35 -6.11
C ALA A 18 3.05 4.39 -6.69
N GLY A 19 1.79 4.57 -6.32
CA GLY A 19 0.72 3.68 -6.73
C GLY A 19 -0.65 4.15 -6.27
N GLU A 20 -1.69 3.59 -6.88
CA GLU A 20 -3.06 3.89 -6.52
C GLU A 20 -3.50 3.07 -5.30
N VAL A 21 -4.28 3.70 -4.43
CA VAL A 21 -4.83 3.13 -3.21
C VAL A 21 -6.32 3.46 -3.19
N SER A 22 -7.15 2.43 -3.31
CA SER A 22 -8.61 2.53 -3.19
C SER A 22 -8.98 2.42 -1.72
N VAL A 23 -9.68 3.40 -1.18
CA VAL A 23 -10.15 3.40 0.20
C VAL A 23 -11.59 2.90 0.24
N ARG A 24 -11.82 1.84 1.01
CA ARG A 24 -13.14 1.26 1.22
C ARG A 24 -13.64 1.55 2.62
N ASP A 25 -14.95 1.68 2.79
CA ASP A 25 -15.57 1.81 4.10
C ASP A 25 -15.83 0.45 4.77
N GLY A 26 -16.41 0.46 5.98
CA GLY A 26 -16.78 -0.76 6.71
C GLY A 26 -17.84 -1.63 6.04
N SER A 27 -18.52 -1.14 5.00
CA SER A 27 -19.43 -1.94 4.15
C SER A 27 -18.70 -2.63 2.99
N GLY A 28 -17.42 -2.30 2.78
CA GLY A 28 -16.62 -2.73 1.64
C GLY A 28 -16.83 -1.88 0.38
N SER A 29 -17.55 -0.76 0.48
CA SER A 29 -17.78 0.15 -0.63
C SER A 29 -16.60 1.10 -0.80
N GLU A 30 -16.14 1.30 -2.03
CA GLU A 30 -15.13 2.31 -2.34
C GLU A 30 -15.69 3.70 -2.11
N VAL A 31 -14.97 4.50 -1.31
CA VAL A 31 -15.39 5.86 -0.93
C VAL A 31 -14.43 6.92 -1.44
N ALA A 32 -13.20 6.54 -1.77
CA ALA A 32 -12.18 7.44 -2.32
C ALA A 32 -11.05 6.65 -2.97
N ASP A 33 -10.42 7.25 -3.97
CA ASP A 33 -9.18 6.77 -4.57
C ASP A 33 -8.09 7.82 -4.36
N VAL A 34 -6.91 7.37 -3.98
CA VAL A 34 -5.76 8.25 -3.76
C VAL A 34 -4.52 7.68 -4.41
N HIS A 35 -3.74 8.55 -5.06
CA HIS A 35 -2.46 8.19 -5.63
C HIS A 35 -1.34 8.54 -4.67
N ALA A 36 -0.52 7.56 -4.30
CA ALA A 36 0.71 7.76 -3.56
C ALA A 36 1.79 8.37 -4.46
N ASP A 37 2.51 9.36 -3.95
CA ASP A 37 3.55 10.06 -4.68
C ASP A 37 4.83 9.21 -4.84
N ALA A 38 5.85 9.77 -5.50
CA ALA A 38 7.16 9.12 -5.68
C ALA A 38 7.90 8.84 -4.37
N ALA A 39 7.49 9.47 -3.26
CA ALA A 39 7.97 9.21 -1.91
C ALA A 39 7.06 8.24 -1.13
N GLY A 40 6.04 7.65 -1.78
CA GLY A 40 5.10 6.72 -1.16
C GLY A 40 4.12 7.37 -0.18
N HIS A 41 4.00 8.70 -0.20
CA HIS A 41 3.08 9.43 0.66
C HIS A 41 1.77 9.71 -0.07
N PHE A 42 0.67 9.60 0.66
CA PHE A 42 -0.66 9.95 0.21
C PHE A 42 -1.45 10.58 1.36
N ARG A 43 -2.46 11.37 1.03
CA ARG A 43 -3.38 11.96 2.00
C ARG A 43 -4.77 11.99 1.38
N VAL A 44 -5.75 11.61 2.19
CA VAL A 44 -7.16 11.62 1.81
C VAL A 44 -7.95 12.19 2.98
N ASP A 45 -8.88 13.10 2.69
CA ASP A 45 -9.76 13.69 3.67
C ASP A 45 -11.04 12.85 3.72
N LEU A 46 -11.25 12.15 4.83
CA LEU A 46 -12.40 11.26 5.04
C LEU A 46 -13.21 11.74 6.24
N ALA A 47 -14.52 11.49 6.20
CA ALA A 47 -15.37 11.63 7.36
C ALA A 47 -14.90 10.68 8.49
N PRO A 48 -15.27 10.95 9.75
CA PRO A 48 -14.98 10.03 10.84
C PRO A 48 -15.65 8.68 10.60
N GLY A 49 -14.88 7.59 10.68
CA GLY A 49 -15.37 6.27 10.31
C GLY A 49 -14.26 5.22 10.28
N THR A 50 -14.63 3.99 9.91
CA THR A 50 -13.68 2.89 9.76
C THR A 50 -13.47 2.61 8.29
N TYR A 51 -12.21 2.60 7.85
CA TYR A 51 -11.85 2.44 6.45
C TYR A 51 -10.79 1.37 6.26
N GLN A 52 -10.72 0.85 5.04
CA GLN A 52 -9.74 -0.11 4.58
C GLN A 52 -9.09 0.44 3.32
N PRO A 53 -7.85 0.96 3.38
CA PRO A 53 -7.08 1.23 2.20
C PRO A 53 -6.67 -0.11 1.56
N VAL A 54 -7.02 -0.24 0.29
CA VAL A 54 -6.77 -1.38 -0.58
C VAL A 54 -5.77 -0.93 -1.65
N PRO A 55 -4.55 -1.46 -1.61
CA PRO A 55 -3.54 -1.24 -2.64
C PRO A 55 -4.02 -1.68 -4.02
N VAL A 56 -4.00 -0.79 -5.00
CA VAL A 56 -4.30 -1.13 -6.39
C VAL A 56 -3.00 -1.49 -7.10
N SER A 57 -3.02 -2.63 -7.80
CA SER A 57 -1.88 -3.10 -8.57
C SER A 57 -1.78 -2.34 -9.90
N PRO A 58 -0.62 -1.75 -10.24
CA PRO A 58 -0.47 -0.98 -11.48
C PRO A 58 -0.48 -1.84 -12.75
N HIS A 59 -0.25 -3.16 -12.63
CA HIS A 59 -0.33 -4.09 -13.75
C HIS A 59 -1.34 -5.22 -13.45
N PRO A 60 -2.24 -5.54 -14.38
CA PRO A 60 -3.14 -6.68 -14.24
C PRO A 60 -2.33 -7.97 -14.07
N GLY A 61 -2.47 -8.63 -12.92
CA GLY A 61 -1.78 -9.89 -12.62
C GLY A 61 -0.40 -9.77 -11.98
N MET A 62 0.04 -8.57 -11.58
CA MET A 62 1.33 -8.39 -10.89
C MET A 62 1.14 -7.85 -9.47
N SER A 63 1.59 -8.65 -8.48
CA SER A 63 1.81 -8.23 -7.10
C SER A 63 2.84 -7.10 -7.11
N PRO A 64 2.60 -6.00 -6.39
CA PRO A 64 2.57 -6.13 -4.95
C PRO A 64 1.16 -6.00 -4.37
N PHE A 65 0.67 -7.08 -3.77
CA PHE A 65 -0.48 -7.04 -2.89
C PHE A 65 -0.01 -6.50 -1.54
N GLY A 66 -0.17 -5.19 -1.33
CA GLY A 66 -0.12 -4.69 0.04
C GLY A 66 -1.32 -5.23 0.82
N LYS A 67 -1.12 -5.58 2.09
CA LYS A 67 -2.24 -6.05 2.92
C LYS A 67 -3.20 -4.89 3.16
N SER A 68 -4.49 -5.13 2.94
CA SER A 68 -5.51 -4.20 3.42
C SER A 68 -5.44 -4.16 4.95
N GLN A 69 -5.60 -2.96 5.51
CA GLN A 69 -5.54 -2.75 6.94
C GLN A 69 -6.70 -1.88 7.38
N THR A 70 -7.33 -2.24 8.49
CA THR A 70 -8.47 -1.47 8.99
C THR A 70 -7.94 -0.27 9.78
N VAL A 71 -8.29 0.94 9.34
CA VAL A 71 -7.86 2.20 9.94
C VAL A 71 -9.10 2.98 10.41
N PRO A 72 -9.20 3.31 11.71
CA PRO A 72 -10.21 4.25 12.18
C PRO A 72 -9.76 5.68 11.88
N VAL A 73 -10.65 6.51 11.33
CA VAL A 73 -10.47 7.95 11.12
C VAL A 73 -11.30 8.70 12.15
N VAL A 74 -10.65 9.60 12.89
CA VAL A 74 -11.28 10.42 13.94
C VAL A 74 -11.49 11.83 13.42
N ALA A 75 -12.59 12.47 13.80
CA ALA A 75 -12.89 13.85 13.40
C ALA A 75 -11.74 14.81 13.71
N GLY A 76 -11.29 15.54 12.69
CA GLY A 76 -10.24 16.55 12.83
C GLY A 76 -8.82 16.01 12.96
N LEU A 77 -8.59 14.69 12.83
CA LEU A 77 -7.28 14.06 12.91
C LEU A 77 -6.98 13.22 11.67
N TYR A 78 -5.70 13.17 11.29
CA TYR A 78 -5.21 12.22 10.29
C TYR A 78 -4.70 10.96 10.98
N SER A 79 -5.20 9.82 10.54
CA SER A 79 -4.67 8.53 10.96
C SER A 79 -3.46 8.17 10.10
N GLN A 80 -2.30 7.99 10.74
CA GLN A 80 -1.10 7.55 10.05
C GLN A 80 -1.16 6.05 9.84
N VAL A 81 -1.00 5.64 8.58
CA VAL A 81 -1.07 4.25 8.15
C VAL A 81 0.15 3.95 7.28
N THR A 82 0.80 2.81 7.50
CA THR A 82 1.91 2.34 6.66
C THR A 82 1.48 1.09 5.93
N ILE A 83 1.33 1.20 4.61
CA ILE A 83 0.99 0.06 3.74
C ILE A 83 2.30 -0.59 3.29
N ALA A 84 2.56 -1.79 3.80
CA ALA A 84 3.66 -2.61 3.33
C ALA A 84 3.25 -3.38 2.07
N TYR A 85 3.92 -3.08 0.96
CA TYR A 85 3.79 -3.79 -0.30
C TYR A 85 4.77 -4.97 -0.31
N ASP A 86 4.25 -6.20 -0.23
CA ASP A 86 5.07 -7.40 -0.36
C ASP A 86 5.11 -7.81 -1.85
N SER A 87 6.30 -7.72 -2.47
CA SER A 87 6.49 -8.07 -3.87
C SER A 87 6.55 -9.59 -4.12
N GLY A 88 6.37 -10.42 -3.08
CA GLY A 88 6.22 -11.87 -3.22
C GLY A 88 7.49 -12.64 -3.57
N ILE A 89 8.70 -12.05 -3.49
CA ILE A 89 9.94 -12.79 -3.73
C ILE A 89 10.36 -13.51 -2.44
N ARG A 90 10.33 -14.85 -2.46
CA ARG A 90 11.03 -15.74 -1.52
C ARG A 90 11.99 -16.62 -2.30
#